data_AF-A0A3C1G482-F1
#
_entry.id   AF-A0A3C1G482-F1
#
_cell.length_a   1.000
_cell.length_b   1.000
_cell.length_c   1.000
_cell.angle_alpha   90.00
_cell.angle_beta   90.00
_cell.angle_gamma   90.00
#
_symmetry.space_group_name_H-M   'P 1'
#
loop_
_entity.id
_entity.type
_entity.pdbx_description
1 polymer ?
#
loop_
_entity_poly.entity_id
_entity_poly.type
_entity_poly.pdbx_seq_one_letter_code
_entity_poly.pdbx_strand_id
1 'polypeptide(L)'
;MPREEEKPLPKPPSTPFGRKKGFERSDEEIPLMADNIAAAMAEGTLDEFLRQEMPDNEHARKLAMMMMAMTGMSPPEDIPNREEPDGQPKTSEAGEPSQEMPFAVGPAEDVFKAVREGDVQGLMGLLAKEYNARVPGTEASTAGEKKMHPSPDQPMIEKEIIDQLITIASENNLSLDWLITRALRLYVQEYQKTGRL
;
A
#
# COMPACT_ATOMS: atom_id res chain seq x y z
N MET A 1 -7.01 -62.94 34.83
CA MET A 1 -7.51 -61.55 34.68
C MET A 1 -6.30 -60.63 34.76
N PRO A 2 -5.67 -60.23 33.65
CA PRO A 2 -4.63 -59.19 33.68
C PRO A 2 -5.29 -57.81 33.77
N ARG A 3 -4.70 -56.92 34.58
CA ARG A 3 -5.18 -55.56 34.86
C ARG A 3 -4.84 -54.63 33.69
N GLU A 4 -5.78 -53.78 33.35
CA GLU A 4 -5.69 -52.78 32.28
C GLU A 4 -4.52 -51.82 32.57
N GLU A 5 -3.56 -51.76 31.65
CA GLU A 5 -2.45 -50.80 31.69
C GLU A 5 -3.01 -49.40 31.43
N GLU A 6 -2.87 -48.54 32.44
CA GLU A 6 -3.24 -47.13 32.41
C GLU A 6 -2.53 -46.41 31.25
N LYS A 7 -3.27 -46.18 30.15
CA LYS A 7 -2.80 -45.31 29.07
C LYS A 7 -2.53 -43.91 29.66
N PRO A 8 -1.29 -43.39 29.60
CA PRO A 8 -1.00 -42.08 30.16
C PRO A 8 -1.81 -41.02 29.42
N LEU A 9 -2.38 -40.09 30.17
CA LEU A 9 -3.17 -38.98 29.64
C LEU A 9 -2.35 -38.16 28.62
N PRO A 10 -2.99 -37.63 27.55
CA PRO A 10 -2.29 -36.80 26.58
C PRO A 10 -1.79 -35.52 27.26
N LYS A 11 -0.50 -35.22 27.09
CA LYS A 11 0.12 -34.00 27.63
C LYS A 11 -0.42 -32.77 26.86
N PRO A 12 -0.70 -31.65 27.55
CA PRO A 12 -1.14 -30.44 26.88
C PRO A 12 -0.04 -29.85 25.98
N PRO A 13 -0.41 -29.10 24.92
CA PRO A 13 0.55 -28.43 24.06
C PRO A 13 1.37 -27.41 24.88
N SER A 14 2.69 -27.36 24.67
CA SER A 14 3.60 -26.53 25.48
C SER A 14 3.55 -25.03 25.18
N THR A 15 2.66 -24.59 24.28
CA THR A 15 2.52 -23.19 23.88
C THR A 15 1.07 -22.73 24.06
N PRO A 16 0.81 -21.61 24.77
CA PRO A 16 -0.54 -21.14 25.09
C PRO A 16 -1.33 -20.70 23.85
N PHE A 17 -0.65 -20.43 22.73
CA PHE A 17 -1.26 -20.17 21.43
C PHE A 17 -0.80 -21.25 20.47
N GLY A 18 -1.72 -22.13 20.06
CA GLY A 18 -1.48 -23.23 19.13
C GLY A 18 -1.12 -22.76 17.71
N ARG A 19 0.07 -22.17 17.55
CA ARG A 19 0.69 -22.04 16.23
C ARG A 19 1.14 -23.43 15.82
N LYS A 20 0.31 -24.10 15.02
CA LYS A 20 0.77 -25.24 14.21
C LYS A 20 2.00 -24.75 13.46
N LYS A 21 3.17 -25.33 13.76
CA LYS A 21 4.41 -25.13 13.00
C LYS A 21 4.09 -25.56 11.57
N GLY A 22 3.72 -24.59 10.74
CA GLY A 22 3.42 -24.81 9.34
C GLY A 22 4.72 -25.19 8.66
N PHE A 23 4.75 -26.40 8.12
CA PHE A 23 5.77 -26.92 7.22
C PHE A 23 7.21 -26.94 7.77
N GLU A 24 7.74 -28.14 7.96
CA GLU A 24 9.10 -28.44 7.52
C GLU A 24 9.20 -28.07 6.03
N ARG A 25 9.62 -26.84 5.75
CA ARG A 25 10.14 -26.43 4.46
C ARG A 25 11.62 -26.26 4.71
N SER A 26 12.36 -27.28 4.27
CA SER A 26 13.77 -27.26 3.91
C SER A 26 14.52 -25.96 4.23
N ASP A 27 15.60 -26.11 5.00
CA ASP A 27 16.71 -25.16 5.16
C ASP A 27 17.38 -24.83 3.81
N GLU A 28 16.62 -24.21 2.91
CA GLU A 28 17.13 -23.32 1.89
C GLU A 28 16.57 -21.97 2.28
N GLU A 29 17.35 -21.22 3.07
CA GLU A 29 17.18 -19.80 3.26
C GLU A 29 17.23 -19.16 1.87
N ILE A 30 16.11 -19.15 1.16
CA ILE A 30 15.93 -18.26 0.01
C ILE A 30 15.81 -16.90 0.68
N PRO A 31 16.87 -16.05 0.65
CA PRO A 31 16.81 -14.74 1.25
C PRO A 31 15.59 -14.03 0.68
N LEU A 32 14.85 -13.33 1.55
CA LEU A 32 13.70 -12.58 1.09
C LEU A 32 14.20 -11.60 0.03
N MET A 33 13.38 -11.33 -0.99
CA MET A 33 13.75 -10.37 -2.03
C MET A 33 14.16 -9.00 -1.45
N ALA A 34 13.59 -8.64 -0.28
CA ALA A 34 14.00 -7.47 0.49
C ALA A 34 15.45 -7.54 1.00
N ASP A 35 15.90 -8.72 1.43
CA ASP A 35 17.28 -8.94 1.91
C ASP A 35 18.27 -8.85 0.75
N ASN A 36 17.92 -9.37 -0.43
CA ASN A 36 18.74 -9.23 -1.64
C ASN A 36 18.85 -7.78 -2.11
N ILE A 37 17.77 -7.01 -2.01
CA ILE A 37 17.76 -5.57 -2.29
C ILE A 37 18.67 -4.83 -1.31
N ALA A 38 18.58 -5.17 -0.02
CA ALA A 38 19.43 -4.57 1.02
C ALA A 38 20.91 -4.90 0.81
N ALA A 39 21.24 -6.13 0.41
CA ALA A 39 22.60 -6.54 0.07
C ALA A 39 23.12 -5.78 -1.17
N ALA A 40 22.34 -5.72 -2.26
CA ALA A 40 22.71 -4.98 -3.46
C ALA A 40 22.88 -3.47 -3.20
N MET A 41 22.13 -2.91 -2.26
CA MET A 41 22.30 -1.54 -1.80
C MET A 41 23.60 -1.34 -1.01
N ALA A 42 23.93 -2.27 -0.10
CA ALA A 42 25.19 -2.24 0.64
C ALA A 42 26.42 -2.36 -0.28
N GLU A 43 26.26 -3.06 -1.40
CA GLU A 43 27.28 -3.24 -2.44
C GLU A 43 27.30 -2.12 -3.48
N GLY A 44 26.30 -1.21 -3.49
CA GLY A 44 26.17 -0.14 -4.48
C GLY A 44 25.71 -0.59 -5.87
N THR A 45 25.24 -1.84 -6.01
CA THR A 45 24.82 -2.48 -7.27
C THR A 45 23.29 -2.54 -7.43
N LEU A 46 22.55 -1.75 -6.64
CA LEU A 46 21.09 -1.75 -6.60
C LEU A 46 20.45 -1.53 -7.98
N ASP A 47 20.97 -0.60 -8.77
CA ASP A 47 20.43 -0.29 -10.11
C ASP A 47 20.61 -1.44 -11.11
N GLU A 48 21.68 -2.23 -10.96
CA GLU A 48 21.93 -3.40 -11.78
C GLU A 48 21.00 -4.54 -11.38
N PHE A 49 20.82 -4.75 -10.07
CA PHE A 49 19.86 -5.71 -9.53
C PHE A 49 18.42 -5.40 -9.98
N LEU A 50 18.00 -4.14 -9.89
CA LEU A 50 16.67 -3.70 -10.34
C LEU A 50 16.49 -3.77 -11.86
N ARG A 51 17.58 -3.76 -12.64
CA ARG A 51 17.54 -4.00 -14.09
C ARG A 51 17.42 -5.48 -14.43
N GLN A 52 18.05 -6.34 -13.65
CA GLN A 52 18.06 -7.78 -13.86
C GLN A 52 16.77 -8.45 -13.40
N GLU A 53 16.24 -8.07 -12.24
CA GLU A 53 15.03 -8.69 -11.65
C GLU A 53 13.72 -8.04 -12.14
N MET A 54 13.77 -6.78 -12.60
CA MET A 54 12.59 -6.07 -13.13
C MET A 54 12.91 -5.36 -14.47
N PRO A 55 13.19 -6.12 -15.55
CA PRO A 55 13.55 -5.55 -16.84
C PRO A 55 12.38 -4.85 -17.56
N ASP A 56 11.15 -5.34 -17.37
CA ASP A 56 10.04 -5.02 -18.28
C ASP A 56 9.08 -3.92 -17.77
N ASN A 57 9.35 -3.29 -16.63
CA ASN A 57 8.41 -2.29 -16.10
C ASN A 57 9.09 -1.14 -15.34
N GLU A 58 9.42 -0.07 -16.06
CA GLU A 58 9.98 1.17 -15.50
C GLU A 58 9.12 1.76 -14.37
N HIS A 59 7.80 1.56 -14.42
CA HIS A 59 6.88 2.01 -13.36
C HIS A 59 7.10 1.25 -12.05
N ALA A 60 7.38 -0.05 -12.11
CA ALA A 60 7.71 -0.86 -10.93
C ALA A 60 9.05 -0.41 -10.34
N ARG A 61 10.03 -0.07 -11.19
CA ARG A 61 11.31 0.49 -10.73
C ARG A 61 11.12 1.84 -10.04
N LYS A 62 10.36 2.76 -10.63
CA LYS A 62 10.06 4.07 -10.04
C LYS A 62 9.32 3.93 -8.70
N LEU A 63 8.38 3.00 -8.60
CA LEU A 63 7.68 2.72 -7.34
C LEU A 63 8.62 2.15 -6.28
N ALA A 64 9.50 1.21 -6.65
CA ALA A 64 10.50 0.64 -5.75
C ALA A 64 11.48 1.72 -5.25
N MET A 65 11.98 2.59 -6.14
CA MET A 65 12.80 3.73 -5.75
C MET A 65 12.05 4.68 -4.82
N MET A 66 10.79 5.00 -5.11
CA MET A 66 9.97 5.87 -4.27
C MET A 66 9.74 5.26 -2.89
N MET A 67 9.45 3.96 -2.82
CA MET A 67 9.30 3.23 -1.55
C MET A 67 10.61 3.24 -0.75
N MET A 68 11.76 3.02 -1.40
CA MET A 68 13.07 3.05 -0.73
C MET A 68 13.49 4.46 -0.28
N ALA A 69 13.14 5.49 -1.04
CA ALA A 69 13.34 6.88 -0.66
C ALA A 69 12.48 7.25 0.56
N MET A 70 11.24 6.77 0.61
CA MET A 70 10.36 6.96 1.76
C MET A 70 10.82 6.19 3.01
N THR A 71 11.47 5.02 2.84
CA THR A 71 12.05 4.28 3.98
C THR A 71 13.43 4.80 4.41
N GLY A 72 13.96 5.83 3.74
CA GLY A 72 15.26 6.44 4.07
C GLY A 72 16.45 5.54 3.76
N MET A 73 16.26 4.51 2.93
CA MET A 73 17.31 3.54 2.60
C MET A 73 18.10 3.93 1.34
N SER A 74 17.61 4.85 0.51
CA SER A 74 18.37 5.30 -0.67
C SER A 74 19.57 6.18 -0.26
N PRO A 75 20.81 5.86 -0.70
CA PRO A 75 21.93 6.77 -0.52
C PRO A 75 21.67 8.10 -1.23
N PRO A 76 22.12 9.24 -0.69
CA PRO A 76 22.01 10.53 -1.35
C PRO A 76 23.03 10.60 -2.48
N GLU A 77 22.77 9.91 -3.59
CA GLU A 77 23.52 10.14 -4.84
C GLU A 77 22.77 11.13 -5.72
N ASP A 78 23.46 12.25 -5.94
CA ASP A 78 23.36 13.24 -7.00
C ASP A 78 22.10 13.21 -7.87
N ILE A 79 21.20 14.15 -7.60
CA ILE A 79 20.29 14.69 -8.62
C ILE A 79 21.17 15.62 -9.49
N PRO A 80 21.52 15.27 -10.74
CA PRO A 80 22.13 16.24 -11.62
C PRO A 80 21.03 17.15 -12.16
N ASN A 81 21.38 18.43 -12.23
CA ASN A 81 20.71 19.49 -12.98
C ASN A 81 19.63 20.32 -12.25
N ARG A 82 20.16 21.12 -11.34
CA ARG A 82 19.83 22.52 -11.07
C ARG A 82 19.67 23.33 -12.37
N GLU A 83 18.50 23.92 -12.61
CA GLU A 83 18.39 25.25 -13.21
C GLU A 83 17.98 26.22 -12.10
N GLU A 84 18.97 26.78 -11.43
CA GLU A 84 18.84 28.02 -10.67
C GLU A 84 19.36 29.17 -11.54
N PRO A 85 18.62 30.28 -11.68
CA PRO A 85 19.22 31.55 -12.05
C PRO A 85 19.57 32.36 -10.78
N ASP A 86 20.87 32.59 -10.65
CA ASP A 86 21.57 33.75 -10.09
C ASP A 86 21.05 34.45 -8.82
N GLY A 87 21.92 34.49 -7.81
CA GLY A 87 21.93 35.59 -6.85
C GLY A 87 22.51 35.29 -5.47
N GLN A 88 23.79 34.89 -5.37
CA GLN A 88 24.53 35.13 -4.13
C GLN A 88 25.00 36.59 -4.09
N PRO A 89 24.99 37.25 -2.92
CA PRO A 89 26.26 37.30 -2.20
C PRO A 89 26.15 37.10 -0.68
N LYS A 90 27.09 36.31 -0.18
CA LYS A 90 27.95 36.51 1.02
C LYS A 90 27.33 37.17 2.26
N THR A 91 27.27 36.33 3.29
CA THR A 91 27.44 36.59 4.73
C THR A 91 28.17 37.90 5.08
N SER A 92 27.54 38.75 5.89
CA SER A 92 28.17 39.55 6.95
C SER A 92 27.09 40.03 7.94
N GLU A 93 27.54 40.23 9.18
CA GLU A 93 26.81 40.34 10.44
C GLU A 93 25.76 41.45 10.57
N ALA A 94 24.92 41.27 11.61
CA ALA A 94 24.14 42.25 12.37
C ALA A 94 22.69 42.55 11.94
N GLY A 95 21.76 42.28 12.87
CA GLY A 95 20.52 43.06 13.02
C GLY A 95 19.20 42.36 12.72
N GLU A 96 18.50 42.00 13.81
CA GLU A 96 17.03 41.92 13.96
C GLU A 96 16.22 40.73 13.38
N PRO A 97 15.14 40.31 14.09
CA PRO A 97 14.58 38.97 13.99
C PRO A 97 13.58 38.89 12.85
N SER A 98 13.98 38.27 11.74
CA SER A 98 13.08 37.97 10.63
C SER A 98 12.53 36.57 10.77
N GLN A 99 11.20 36.54 10.97
CA GLN A 99 10.26 35.53 10.52
C GLN A 99 10.62 34.07 10.83
N GLU A 100 9.98 33.59 11.90
CA GLU A 100 9.67 32.17 12.10
C GLU A 100 9.14 31.55 10.80
N MET A 101 9.99 30.77 10.14
CA MET A 101 9.55 29.73 9.23
C MET A 101 8.74 28.72 10.06
N PRO A 102 7.43 28.51 9.81
CA PRO A 102 6.73 27.43 10.49
C PRO A 102 7.08 26.14 9.75
N PHE A 103 8.28 25.62 9.99
CA PHE A 103 8.44 24.16 10.00
C PHE A 103 7.76 23.65 11.29
N ALA A 104 6.43 23.80 11.33
CA ALA A 104 5.62 23.15 12.35
C ALA A 104 5.69 21.65 12.06
N VAL A 105 6.49 20.94 12.85
CA VAL A 105 6.60 19.46 12.84
C VAL A 105 5.33 18.83 13.46
N GLY A 106 4.17 19.43 13.21
CA GLY A 106 2.89 18.99 13.75
C GLY A 106 1.73 19.64 13.00
N PRO A 107 0.54 18.99 13.02
CA PRO A 107 -0.65 19.59 12.43
C PRO A 107 -0.98 20.92 13.13
N ALA A 108 -1.53 21.88 12.37
CA ALA A 108 -1.84 23.22 12.88
C ALA A 108 -2.71 23.16 14.14
N GLU A 109 -2.52 24.10 15.06
CA GLU A 109 -3.24 24.16 16.35
C GLU A 109 -4.77 24.17 16.16
N ASP A 110 -5.25 24.74 15.06
CA ASP A 110 -6.65 24.75 14.66
C ASP A 110 -7.22 23.35 14.41
N VAL A 111 -6.40 22.42 13.91
CA VAL A 111 -6.78 21.01 13.72
C VAL A 111 -6.96 20.34 15.08
N PHE A 112 -6.07 20.60 16.04
CA PHE A 112 -6.19 20.05 17.40
C PHE A 112 -7.44 20.55 18.11
N LYS A 113 -7.76 21.83 17.93
CA LYS A 113 -8.98 22.42 18.49
C LYS A 113 -10.24 21.80 17.88
N ALA A 114 -10.31 21.70 16.54
CA ALA A 114 -11.43 21.10 15.84
C ALA A 114 -11.63 19.61 16.21
N VAL A 115 -10.55 18.84 16.40
CA VAL A 115 -10.63 17.43 16.83
C VAL A 115 -11.13 17.30 18.27
N ARG A 116 -10.68 18.17 19.18
CA ARG A 116 -11.16 18.16 20.58
C ARG A 116 -12.63 18.56 20.70
N GLU A 117 -13.06 19.50 19.86
CA GLU A 117 -14.43 20.01 19.82
C GLU A 117 -15.36 19.12 18.98
N GLY A 118 -14.82 18.16 18.22
CA GLY A 118 -15.58 17.27 17.35
C GLY A 118 -16.17 17.97 16.12
N ASP A 119 -15.63 19.13 15.73
CA ASP A 119 -16.12 19.91 14.59
C ASP A 119 -15.55 19.37 13.27
N VAL A 120 -16.31 18.46 12.66
CA VAL A 120 -15.98 17.85 11.37
C VAL A 120 -16.02 18.89 10.25
N GLN A 121 -16.89 19.89 10.32
CA GLN A 121 -17.02 20.91 9.28
C GLN A 121 -15.83 21.85 9.27
N GLY A 122 -15.37 22.28 10.46
CA GLY A 122 -14.14 23.07 10.61
C GLY A 122 -12.91 22.34 10.08
N LEU A 123 -12.80 21.03 10.35
CA LEU A 123 -11.68 20.22 9.87
C LEU A 123 -11.67 20.06 8.35
N MET A 124 -12.85 19.89 7.72
CA MET A 124 -12.95 19.89 6.26
C MET A 124 -12.59 21.24 5.64
N GLY A 125 -12.97 22.36 6.28
CA GLY A 125 -12.59 23.69 5.83
C GLY A 125 -11.08 23.94 5.87
N LEU A 126 -10.41 23.50 6.95
CA LEU A 126 -8.95 23.56 7.06
C LEU A 126 -8.26 22.73 5.99
N LEU A 127 -8.77 21.53 5.72
CA LEU A 127 -8.24 20.66 4.67
C LEU A 127 -8.39 21.28 3.27
N ALA A 128 -9.54 21.87 2.97
CA ALA A 128 -9.77 22.55 1.70
C ALA A 128 -8.84 23.76 1.52
N LYS A 129 -8.59 24.52 2.60
CA LYS A 129 -7.65 25.64 2.59
C LYS A 129 -6.21 25.19 2.31
N GLU A 130 -5.76 24.14 2.98
CA GLU A 130 -4.43 23.56 2.77
C GLU A 130 -4.28 22.99 1.35
N TYR A 131 -5.33 22.34 0.83
CA TYR A 131 -5.35 21.81 -0.53
C TYR A 131 -5.24 22.92 -1.59
N ASN A 132 -6.02 23.99 -1.47
CA ASN A 132 -5.97 25.14 -2.37
C ASN A 132 -4.62 25.88 -2.29
N ALA A 133 -3.98 25.91 -1.12
CA ALA A 133 -2.64 26.48 -0.96
C ALA A 133 -1.56 25.67 -1.69
N ARG A 134 -1.73 24.34 -1.79
CA ARG A 134 -0.80 23.45 -2.48
C ARG A 134 -1.07 23.30 -3.97
N VAL A 135 -2.32 23.50 -4.41
CA VAL A 135 -2.75 23.31 -5.80
C VAL A 135 -3.57 24.52 -6.26
N PRO A 136 -2.92 25.65 -6.61
CA PRO A 136 -3.63 26.81 -7.13
C PRO A 136 -4.29 26.46 -8.47
N GLY A 137 -5.62 26.61 -8.55
CA GLY A 137 -6.42 26.41 -9.77
C GLY A 137 -7.44 25.27 -9.73
N THR A 138 -7.47 24.48 -8.66
CA THR A 138 -8.50 23.45 -8.47
C THR A 138 -9.37 23.87 -7.30
N GLU A 139 -10.54 24.49 -7.55
CA GLU A 139 -11.45 24.79 -6.46
C GLU A 139 -11.87 23.48 -5.78
N ALA A 140 -11.53 23.33 -4.50
CA ALA A 140 -11.96 22.24 -3.66
C ALA A 140 -13.50 22.24 -3.59
N SER A 141 -14.11 21.52 -4.52
CA SER A 141 -15.56 21.37 -4.60
C SER A 141 -16.03 20.68 -3.32
N THR A 142 -16.65 21.46 -2.44
CA THR A 142 -17.46 20.96 -1.33
C THR A 142 -18.67 20.26 -1.93
N ALA A 143 -18.54 18.97 -2.22
CA ALA A 143 -19.65 18.11 -2.58
C ALA A 143 -19.29 16.66 -2.25
N GLY A 144 -20.06 16.06 -1.34
CA GLY A 144 -20.20 14.61 -1.31
C GLY A 144 -20.61 14.10 -2.71
N GLU A 145 -20.26 12.85 -2.99
CA GLU A 145 -20.25 12.21 -4.31
C GLU A 145 -18.96 12.46 -5.12
N LYS A 146 -17.89 11.81 -4.66
CA LYS A 146 -16.91 11.23 -5.59
C LYS A 146 -17.66 10.23 -6.47
N LYS A 147 -18.30 10.70 -7.55
CA LYS A 147 -18.63 9.84 -8.68
C LYS A 147 -17.29 9.39 -9.23
N MET A 148 -16.90 8.16 -8.88
CA MET A 148 -15.86 7.43 -9.59
C MET A 148 -16.23 7.52 -11.06
N HIS A 149 -15.46 8.31 -11.83
CA HIS A 149 -15.50 8.20 -13.27
C HIS A 149 -15.11 6.75 -13.59
N PRO A 150 -16.00 5.93 -14.18
CA PRO A 150 -15.58 4.64 -14.68
C PRO A 150 -14.60 4.90 -15.82
N SER A 151 -13.43 4.27 -15.76
CA SER A 151 -12.51 4.22 -16.88
C SER A 151 -13.28 3.79 -18.15
N PRO A 152 -13.13 4.49 -19.29
CA PRO A 152 -13.98 4.31 -20.46
C PRO A 152 -13.83 2.97 -21.20
N ASP A 153 -12.99 2.06 -20.70
CA ASP A 153 -12.65 0.79 -21.37
C ASP A 153 -13.22 -0.47 -20.70
N GLN A 154 -14.05 -0.36 -19.65
CA GLN A 154 -14.76 -1.53 -19.15
C GLN A 154 -16.05 -1.76 -19.95
N PRO A 155 -16.21 -2.90 -20.64
CA PRO A 155 -17.47 -3.20 -21.31
C PRO A 155 -18.58 -3.20 -20.26
N MET A 156 -19.64 -2.42 -20.48
CA MET A 156 -20.75 -2.25 -19.52
C MET A 156 -21.34 -3.59 -19.00
N ILE A 157 -21.17 -4.65 -19.79
CA ILE A 157 -21.51 -6.05 -19.47
C ILE A 157 -20.83 -6.52 -18.18
N GLU A 158 -19.57 -6.15 -17.93
CA GLU A 158 -18.83 -6.56 -16.74
C GLU A 158 -19.45 -5.98 -15.46
N LYS A 159 -19.94 -4.73 -15.50
CA LYS A 159 -20.58 -4.10 -14.34
C LYS A 159 -21.87 -4.82 -13.95
N GLU A 160 -22.71 -5.15 -14.92
CA GLU A 160 -23.97 -5.87 -14.65
C GLU A 160 -23.71 -7.26 -14.07
N ILE A 161 -22.70 -7.97 -14.56
CA ILE A 161 -22.29 -9.28 -14.03
C ILE A 161 -21.77 -9.16 -12.59
N ILE A 162 -20.96 -8.14 -12.30
CA ILE A 162 -20.44 -7.88 -10.95
C ILE A 162 -21.58 -7.54 -9.99
N ASP A 163 -22.53 -6.68 -10.39
CA ASP A 163 -23.69 -6.32 -9.57
C ASP A 163 -24.58 -7.54 -9.26
N GLN A 164 -24.76 -8.45 -10.24
CA GLN A 164 -25.45 -9.72 -10.03
C GLN A 164 -24.68 -10.66 -9.10
N LEU A 165 -23.36 -10.79 -9.26
CA LEU A 165 -22.51 -11.59 -8.38
C LEU A 165 -22.56 -11.10 -6.93
N ILE A 166 -22.56 -9.78 -6.71
CA ILE A 166 -22.69 -9.17 -5.38
C ILE A 166 -24.05 -9.50 -4.77
N THR A 167 -25.12 -9.42 -5.57
CA THR A 167 -26.48 -9.75 -5.11
C THR A 167 -26.55 -11.21 -4.66
N ILE A 168 -26.09 -12.14 -5.51
CA ILE A 168 -26.06 -13.58 -5.19
C ILE A 168 -25.16 -13.87 -3.97
N ALA A 169 -24.01 -13.20 -3.85
CA ALA A 169 -23.12 -13.32 -2.70
C ALA A 169 -23.83 -12.94 -1.39
N SER A 170 -24.55 -11.80 -1.41
CA SER A 170 -25.27 -11.28 -0.27
C SER A 170 -26.45 -12.17 0.16
N GLU A 171 -27.19 -12.73 -0.80
CA GLU A 171 -28.32 -13.63 -0.53
C GLU A 171 -27.88 -14.94 0.13
N ASN A 172 -26.69 -15.43 -0.23
CA ASN A 172 -26.19 -16.73 0.20
C ASN A 172 -25.15 -16.65 1.33
N ASN A 173 -24.83 -15.45 1.83
CA ASN A 173 -23.75 -15.20 2.79
C ASN A 173 -22.40 -15.80 2.36
N LEU A 174 -22.09 -15.70 1.06
CA LEU A 174 -20.87 -16.22 0.47
C LEU A 174 -19.94 -15.06 0.12
N SER A 175 -18.62 -15.31 0.13
CA SER A 175 -17.67 -14.33 -0.38
C SER A 175 -17.74 -14.28 -1.92
N LEU A 176 -17.53 -13.10 -2.49
CA LEU A 176 -17.42 -12.91 -3.94
C LEU A 176 -16.35 -13.84 -4.55
N ASP A 177 -15.21 -13.96 -3.87
CA ASP A 177 -14.11 -14.84 -4.27
C ASP A 177 -14.51 -16.33 -4.34
N TRP A 178 -15.35 -16.79 -3.42
CA TRP A 178 -15.87 -18.16 -3.44
C TRP A 178 -16.76 -18.40 -4.67
N LEU A 179 -17.64 -17.44 -4.99
CA LEU A 179 -18.51 -17.52 -6.17
C LEU A 179 -17.69 -17.51 -7.47
N ILE A 180 -16.70 -16.63 -7.58
CA ILE A 180 -15.82 -16.55 -8.75
C ILE A 180 -15.06 -17.88 -8.93
N THR A 181 -14.43 -18.38 -7.86
CA THR A 181 -13.70 -19.65 -7.90
C THR A 181 -14.62 -20.82 -8.26
N ARG A 182 -15.86 -20.81 -7.76
CA ARG A 182 -16.86 -21.84 -8.07
C ARG A 182 -17.32 -21.77 -9.53
N ALA A 183 -17.60 -20.57 -10.04
CA ALA A 183 -18.02 -20.34 -11.41
C ALA A 183 -16.94 -20.78 -12.41
N LEU A 184 -15.67 -20.43 -12.14
CA LEU A 184 -14.53 -20.87 -12.97
C LEU A 184 -14.39 -22.40 -12.98
N ARG A 185 -14.54 -23.06 -11.82
CA ARG A 185 -14.49 -24.53 -11.77
C ARG A 185 -15.59 -25.19 -12.59
N LEU A 186 -16.81 -24.65 -12.54
CA LEU A 186 -17.92 -25.16 -13.34
C LEU A 186 -17.69 -24.92 -14.84
N TYR A 187 -17.23 -23.72 -15.21
CA TYR A 187 -16.89 -23.40 -16.60
C TYR A 187 -15.81 -24.34 -17.15
N VAL A 188 -14.73 -24.59 -16.40
CA VAL A 188 -13.68 -25.54 -16.81
C VAL A 188 -14.23 -26.95 -16.94
N GLN A 189 -15.10 -27.40 -16.04
CA GLN A 189 -15.72 -28.72 -16.13
C GLN A 189 -16.64 -28.86 -17.35
N GLU A 190 -17.40 -27.81 -17.69
CA GLU A 190 -18.24 -27.81 -18.88
C GLU A 190 -17.39 -27.78 -20.14
N TYR A 191 -16.34 -26.95 -20.16
CA TYR A 191 -15.40 -26.88 -21.27
C TYR A 191 -14.73 -28.23 -21.54
N GLN A 192 -14.31 -28.96 -20.48
CA GLN A 192 -13.76 -30.31 -20.63
C GLN A 192 -14.76 -31.32 -21.21
N LYS A 193 -16.06 -31.14 -20.95
CA LYS A 193 -17.12 -32.04 -21.42
C LYS A 193 -17.55 -31.74 -22.84
N THR A 194 -17.69 -30.47 -23.21
CA THR A 194 -18.27 -30.03 -24.48
C THR A 194 -17.22 -29.61 -25.51
N GLY A 195 -16.00 -29.29 -25.06
CA GLY A 195 -14.90 -28.81 -25.91
C GLY A 195 -15.18 -27.47 -26.60
N ARG A 196 -16.23 -26.74 -26.20
CA ARG A 196 -16.60 -25.44 -26.77
C ARG A 196 -16.40 -24.34 -25.74
N LEU A 197 -15.68 -23.32 -26.17
CA LEU A 197 -15.36 -22.10 -25.45
C LEU A 197 -16.50 -21.10 -25.58
#